data_AF-A0A956B9D4-F1
#
_entry.id   AF-A0A956B9D4-F1
#
_cell.length_a   1.000
_cell.length_b   1.000
_cell.length_c   1.000
_cell.angle_alpha   90.00
_cell.angle_beta   90.00
_cell.angle_gamma   90.00
#
_symmetry.space_group_name_H-M   'P 1'
#
loop_
_entity.id
_entity.type
_entity.pdbx_description
1 polymer ?
#
loop_
_entity_poly.entity_id
_entity_poly.type
_entity_poly.pdbx_seq_one_letter_code
_entity_poly.pdbx_strand_id
1 'polypeptide(L)'
;MKKVRPGFIPTSACYTVPPRLIRNYEPIDRPPQVGDVVYGRVAYIGQHSSLENKQGRIHAIHDGSRAVFVYGARYAPDYYEGVVPDAMTAKVDLLARSGLVGKMRQKNAAVKDPTQVEILGYVVGEDGQPLNTLKYPIAKPKNTEGGVKKRAKLILHVGTSMNSGKSTSAVACVWGLNVMGHGVRAAKVTGTASLKDILHMQDAGAEMVADFTYLGYPSTYLLDEAQVLEIFTDLDFKYANNAAKYWVVEI
;
A
#
# COMPACT_ATOMS: atom_id res chain seq x y z
N MET A 1 16.19 18.28 -14.28
CA MET A 1 16.07 17.33 -13.15
C MET A 1 16.70 17.88 -11.88
N LYS A 2 16.00 17.80 -10.74
CA LYS A 2 16.56 18.13 -9.40
C LYS A 2 16.85 16.83 -8.63
N LYS A 3 17.92 16.82 -7.82
CA LYS A 3 18.24 15.65 -6.97
C LYS A 3 17.35 15.57 -5.75
N VAL A 4 16.85 14.38 -5.42
CA VAL A 4 16.21 14.09 -4.13
C VAL A 4 17.26 14.28 -3.04
N ARG A 5 16.90 15.04 -1.99
CA ARG A 5 17.85 15.33 -0.90
C ARG A 5 17.93 14.13 0.05
N PRO A 6 19.09 13.84 0.66
CA PRO A 6 19.20 12.84 1.72
C PRO A 6 18.26 13.14 2.91
N GLY A 7 17.97 12.11 3.70
CA GLY A 7 17.13 12.23 4.90
C GLY A 7 15.62 12.26 4.63
N PHE A 8 15.18 11.78 3.46
CA PHE A 8 13.76 11.58 3.17
C PHE A 8 13.27 10.21 3.66
N ILE A 9 11.97 10.12 3.97
CA ILE A 9 11.33 8.85 4.36
C ILE A 9 10.80 8.15 3.10
N PRO A 10 11.27 6.94 2.76
CA PRO A 10 10.64 6.11 1.73
C PRO A 10 9.43 5.41 2.36
N THR A 11 8.23 5.92 2.07
CA THR A 11 7.01 5.44 2.74
C THR A 11 6.55 4.08 2.24
N SER A 12 5.74 3.36 3.02
CA SER A 12 5.24 2.05 2.63
C SER A 12 4.33 2.07 1.39
N ALA A 13 3.70 3.19 1.03
CA ALA A 13 2.94 3.28 -0.22
C ALA A 13 3.83 3.13 -1.48
N CYS A 14 5.13 3.45 -1.40
CA CYS A 14 6.09 3.21 -2.48
C CYS A 14 6.82 1.86 -2.36
N TYR A 15 6.17 0.84 -1.75
CA TYR A 15 6.76 -0.46 -1.42
C TYR A 15 7.49 -1.15 -2.58
N THR A 16 6.92 -1.11 -3.78
CA THR A 16 7.48 -1.76 -4.97
C THR A 16 8.62 -1.01 -5.64
N VAL A 17 8.73 0.30 -5.42
CA VAL A 17 9.69 1.15 -6.15
C VAL A 17 11.11 0.92 -5.60
N PRO A 18 12.07 0.44 -6.41
CA PRO A 18 13.43 0.22 -5.96
C PRO A 18 14.08 1.53 -5.49
N PRO A 19 14.73 1.58 -4.30
CA PRO A 19 15.35 2.81 -3.78
C PRO A 19 16.35 3.45 -4.75
N ARG A 20 17.04 2.62 -5.55
CA ARG A 20 18.00 3.08 -6.57
C ARG A 20 17.38 3.98 -7.66
N LEU A 21 16.06 3.92 -7.86
CA LEU A 21 15.35 4.75 -8.84
C LEU A 21 14.94 6.11 -8.27
N ILE A 22 14.87 6.24 -6.94
CA ILE A 22 14.46 7.47 -6.26
C ILE A 22 15.66 8.40 -6.12
N ARG A 23 16.10 8.97 -7.24
CA ARG A 23 17.29 9.83 -7.31
C ARG A 23 16.96 11.27 -7.67
N ASN A 24 16.02 11.45 -8.60
CA ASN A 24 15.70 12.73 -9.18
C ASN A 24 14.19 12.99 -9.12
N TYR A 25 13.83 14.27 -9.12
CA TYR A 25 12.46 14.71 -9.24
C TYR A 25 12.33 15.92 -10.16
N GLU A 26 11.15 16.08 -10.76
CA GLU A 26 10.81 17.21 -11.63
C GLU A 26 9.39 17.71 -11.39
N PRO A 27 9.16 19.03 -11.44
CA PRO A 27 7.81 19.55 -11.60
C PRO A 27 7.33 19.20 -13.01
N ILE A 28 6.25 18.43 -13.11
CA ILE A 28 5.65 18.03 -14.38
C ILE A 28 4.21 18.54 -14.37
N ASP A 29 3.87 19.31 -15.39
CA ASP A 29 2.53 19.88 -15.56
C ASP A 29 1.61 18.83 -16.21
N ARG A 30 1.13 17.90 -15.39
CA ARG A 30 0.12 16.91 -15.78
C ARG A 30 -0.79 16.56 -14.60
N PRO A 31 -2.02 16.10 -14.88
CA PRO A 31 -2.86 15.48 -13.86
C PRO A 31 -2.14 14.29 -13.19
N PRO A 32 -2.20 14.19 -11.85
CA PRO A 32 -1.67 13.03 -11.15
C PRO A 32 -2.51 11.79 -11.46
N GLN A 33 -1.87 10.63 -11.43
CA GLN A 33 -2.47 9.32 -11.66
C GLN A 33 -2.26 8.43 -10.43
N VAL A 34 -3.13 7.43 -10.26
CA VAL A 34 -2.96 6.42 -9.21
C VAL A 34 -1.60 5.75 -9.37
N GLY A 35 -0.85 5.65 -8.26
CA GLY A 35 0.47 5.06 -8.22
C GLY A 35 1.61 6.02 -8.54
N ASP A 36 1.34 7.26 -8.96
CA ASP A 36 2.39 8.24 -9.22
C ASP A 36 3.20 8.53 -7.97
N VAL A 37 4.52 8.43 -8.12
CA VAL A 37 5.48 8.62 -7.03
C VAL A 37 5.94 10.06 -7.03
N VAL A 38 5.75 10.76 -5.90
CA VAL A 38 6.10 12.17 -5.77
C VAL A 38 7.03 12.41 -4.59
N TYR A 39 7.93 13.37 -4.75
CA TYR A 39 8.77 13.86 -3.68
C TYR A 39 8.17 15.14 -3.11
N GLY A 40 7.98 15.18 -1.80
CA GLY A 40 7.29 16.28 -1.13
C GLY A 40 7.89 16.61 0.23
N ARG A 41 7.42 17.72 0.79
CA ARG A 41 7.67 18.08 2.19
C ARG A 41 6.36 18.29 2.93
N VAL A 42 6.33 17.91 4.19
CA VAL A 42 5.22 18.22 5.08
C VAL A 42 5.14 19.73 5.26
N ALA A 43 4.01 20.32 4.90
CA ALA A 43 3.75 21.75 5.01
C ALA A 43 3.07 22.12 6.34
N TYR A 44 2.25 21.20 6.87
CA TYR A 44 1.52 21.38 8.11
C TYR A 44 1.10 20.01 8.68
N ILE A 45 1.27 19.80 9.98
CA ILE A 45 0.86 18.58 10.69
C ILE A 45 -0.62 18.62 11.10
N GLY A 46 -1.38 17.63 10.63
CA GLY A 46 -2.76 17.37 11.00
C GLY A 46 -2.92 16.07 11.77
N GLN A 47 -3.90 15.24 11.41
CA GLN A 47 -4.16 13.96 12.10
C GLN A 47 -2.98 12.98 12.04
N HIS A 48 -2.41 12.78 10.87
CA HIS A 48 -1.32 11.83 10.66
C HIS A 48 0.02 12.54 10.94
N SER A 49 0.49 12.45 12.18
CA SER A 49 1.77 13.01 12.65
C SER A 49 2.96 12.05 12.51
N SER A 50 2.78 10.94 11.79
CA SER A 50 3.83 9.96 11.50
C SER A 50 3.68 9.40 10.09
N LEU A 51 4.74 8.77 9.58
CA LEU A 51 4.78 7.99 8.35
C LEU A 51 5.29 6.57 8.61
N GLU A 52 4.70 5.59 7.95
CA GLU A 52 5.21 4.21 7.90
C GLU A 52 6.21 4.09 6.74
N ASN A 53 7.40 3.58 7.00
CA ASN A 53 8.40 3.34 5.95
C ASN A 53 8.24 1.95 5.31
N LYS A 54 9.02 1.68 4.27
CA LYS A 54 9.03 0.38 3.56
C LYS A 54 9.40 -0.84 4.40
N GLN A 55 9.85 -0.66 5.64
CA GLN A 55 10.15 -1.75 6.60
C GLN A 55 9.10 -1.85 7.72
N GLY A 56 7.98 -1.13 7.62
CA GLY A 56 6.94 -1.11 8.66
C GLY A 56 7.31 -0.28 9.90
N ARG A 57 8.41 0.46 9.87
CA ARG A 57 8.83 1.34 10.98
C ARG A 57 8.05 2.65 10.91
N ILE A 58 7.67 3.17 12.07
CA ILE A 58 6.92 4.42 12.21
C ILE A 58 7.89 5.56 12.50
N HIS A 59 7.89 6.55 11.61
CA HIS A 59 8.71 7.76 11.70
C HIS A 59 7.82 8.91 12.16
N ALA A 60 8.16 9.58 13.25
CA ALA A 60 7.56 10.87 13.57
C ALA A 60 7.88 11.87 12.45
N ILE A 61 6.92 12.72 12.12
CA ILE A 61 7.13 13.80 11.14
C ILE A 61 6.83 15.16 11.75
N HIS A 62 7.48 16.17 11.19
CA HIS A 62 7.38 17.57 11.58
C HIS A 62 7.22 18.43 10.33
N ASP A 63 6.91 19.71 10.52
CA ASP A 63 6.94 20.67 9.42
C ASP A 63 8.32 20.67 8.74
N GLY A 64 8.31 20.58 7.41
CA GLY A 64 9.53 20.45 6.61
C GLY A 64 10.09 19.03 6.48
N SER A 65 9.57 18.02 7.20
CA SER A 65 9.94 16.61 6.97
C SER A 65 9.72 16.24 5.51
N ARG A 66 10.70 15.56 4.91
CA ARG A 66 10.66 15.16 3.49
C ARG A 66 10.38 13.68 3.38
N ALA A 67 9.59 13.32 2.39
CA ALA A 67 9.30 11.92 2.09
C ALA A 67 8.98 11.74 0.61
N VAL A 68 8.94 10.47 0.21
CA VAL A 68 8.34 10.07 -1.05
C VAL A 68 6.94 9.57 -0.76
N PHE A 69 5.97 10.12 -1.47
CA PHE A 69 4.55 9.81 -1.33
C PHE A 69 4.03 9.18 -2.62
N VAL A 70 2.84 8.59 -2.55
CA VAL A 70 2.18 7.98 -3.69
C VAL A 70 0.75 8.46 -3.80
N TYR A 71 0.36 8.91 -5.00
CA TYR A 71 -1.02 9.27 -5.26
C TYR A 71 -1.94 8.05 -5.28
N GLY A 72 -3.09 8.17 -4.62
CA GLY A 72 -4.15 7.18 -4.73
C GLY A 72 -5.40 7.58 -3.97
N ALA A 73 -6.46 6.80 -4.14
CA ALA A 73 -7.74 7.03 -3.48
C ALA A 73 -7.81 6.26 -2.15
N ARG A 74 -8.57 6.77 -1.18
CA ARG A 74 -8.83 6.09 0.09
C ARG A 74 -10.31 6.23 0.44
N TYR A 75 -10.90 5.16 0.93
CA TYR A 75 -12.17 5.19 1.63
C TYR A 75 -11.99 4.56 3.01
N ALA A 76 -12.07 5.39 4.05
CA ALA A 76 -11.97 4.95 5.43
C ALA A 76 -12.98 5.74 6.29
N PRO A 77 -14.13 5.13 6.65
CA PRO A 77 -15.19 5.81 7.40
C PRO A 77 -14.74 6.42 8.74
N ASP A 78 -13.73 5.84 9.39
CA ASP A 78 -13.17 6.37 10.65
C ASP A 78 -12.10 7.44 10.43
N TYR A 79 -11.76 7.76 9.17
CA TYR A 79 -10.71 8.71 8.80
C TYR A 79 -11.19 9.61 7.67
N TYR A 80 -10.70 9.35 6.46
CA TYR A 80 -10.88 10.20 5.29
C TYR A 80 -11.40 9.37 4.13
N GLU A 81 -12.30 9.99 3.36
CA GLU A 81 -12.49 9.69 1.96
C GLU A 81 -11.66 10.69 1.15
N GLY A 82 -10.87 10.19 0.20
CA GLY A 82 -10.11 11.03 -0.69
C GLY A 82 -9.84 10.37 -2.03
N VAL A 83 -9.58 11.19 -3.03
CA VAL A 83 -9.36 10.76 -4.42
C VAL A 83 -8.07 11.38 -4.97
N VAL A 84 -7.60 10.85 -6.09
CA VAL A 84 -6.55 11.52 -6.87
C VAL A 84 -7.15 12.80 -7.47
N PRO A 85 -6.51 13.98 -7.34
CA PRO A 85 -7.00 15.22 -7.93
C PRO A 85 -6.99 15.17 -9.47
N ASP A 86 -7.96 15.81 -10.12
CA ASP A 86 -8.02 15.88 -11.60
C ASP A 86 -6.99 16.84 -12.21
N ALA A 87 -6.33 17.65 -11.37
CA ALA A 87 -5.32 18.61 -11.78
C ALA A 87 -4.19 18.70 -10.74
N MET A 88 -3.00 19.10 -11.19
CA MET A 88 -1.87 19.29 -10.29
C MET A 88 -2.18 20.38 -9.26
N THR A 89 -1.86 20.09 -8.00
CA THR A 89 -2.01 21.03 -6.88
C THR A 89 -0.71 21.11 -6.11
N ALA A 90 -0.32 22.32 -5.70
CA ALA A 90 0.93 22.51 -4.96
C ALA A 90 0.90 21.81 -3.59
N LYS A 91 -0.29 21.67 -3.00
CA LYS A 91 -0.53 20.99 -1.72
C LYS A 91 -1.58 19.92 -1.86
N VAL A 92 -1.36 18.80 -1.19
CA VAL A 92 -2.25 17.65 -1.12
C VAL A 92 -2.38 17.14 0.31
N ASP A 93 -3.38 16.31 0.54
CA ASP A 93 -3.70 15.75 1.85
C ASP A 93 -3.01 14.39 2.03
N LEU A 94 -2.36 14.19 3.18
CA LEU A 94 -1.89 12.89 3.61
C LEU A 94 -3.10 12.05 4.04
N LEU A 95 -3.57 11.22 3.11
CA LEU A 95 -4.75 10.40 3.30
C LEU A 95 -4.47 9.19 4.19
N ALA A 96 -3.25 8.66 4.23
CA ALA A 96 -2.87 7.58 5.15
C ALA A 96 -1.40 7.66 5.58
N ARG A 97 -1.10 7.15 6.77
CA ARG A 97 0.26 7.07 7.33
C ARG A 97 1.26 6.34 6.42
N SER A 98 0.82 5.52 5.49
CA SER A 98 1.69 4.88 4.49
C SER A 98 2.29 5.85 3.47
N GLY A 99 1.98 7.14 3.55
CA GLY A 99 2.38 8.12 2.54
C GLY A 99 1.47 8.13 1.32
N LEU A 100 0.26 7.59 1.44
CA LEU A 100 -0.79 7.80 0.44
C LEU A 100 -1.26 9.25 0.49
N VAL A 101 -1.21 9.94 -0.64
CA VAL A 101 -1.67 11.33 -0.79
C VAL A 101 -2.77 11.47 -1.84
N GLY A 102 -3.61 12.48 -1.66
CA GLY A 102 -4.69 12.81 -2.59
C GLY A 102 -5.42 14.09 -2.15
N LYS A 103 -6.62 14.33 -2.68
CA LYS A 103 -7.52 15.38 -2.22
C LYS A 103 -8.60 14.75 -1.33
N MET A 104 -8.66 15.17 -0.08
CA MET A 104 -9.72 14.78 0.84
C MET A 104 -11.06 15.35 0.36
N ARG A 105 -12.08 14.49 0.29
CA ARG A 105 -13.47 14.84 -0.05
C ARG A 105 -14.34 14.93 1.19
N GLN A 106 -14.20 13.91 2.05
CA GLN A 106 -14.95 13.81 3.29
C GLN A 106 -14.05 13.32 4.42
N LYS A 107 -14.42 13.70 5.64
CA LYS A 107 -13.70 13.36 6.86
C LYS A 107 -14.70 12.96 7.94
N ASN A 108 -14.33 11.98 8.74
CA ASN A 108 -15.03 11.67 9.98
C ASN A 108 -14.94 12.85 10.97
N ALA A 109 -16.06 13.28 11.54
CA ALA A 109 -16.12 14.44 12.44
C ALA A 109 -15.18 14.34 13.66
N ALA A 110 -14.83 13.13 14.11
CA ALA A 110 -13.93 12.89 15.23
C ALA A 110 -12.44 13.03 14.89
N VAL A 111 -12.09 13.31 13.62
CA VAL A 111 -10.72 13.31 13.12
C VAL A 111 -10.27 14.74 12.79
N LYS A 112 -9.01 15.08 13.08
CA LYS A 112 -8.42 16.37 12.70
C LYS A 112 -8.28 16.49 11.18
N ASP A 113 -8.07 17.69 10.68
CA ASP A 113 -7.76 17.86 9.26
C ASP A 113 -6.50 17.08 8.85
N PRO A 114 -6.39 16.65 7.57
CA PRO A 114 -5.22 15.93 7.10
C PRO A 114 -3.94 16.74 7.29
N THR A 115 -2.83 16.03 7.51
CA THR A 115 -1.50 16.60 7.34
C THR A 115 -1.36 17.03 5.88
N GLN A 116 -0.91 18.27 5.64
CA GLN A 116 -0.71 18.78 4.28
C GLN A 116 0.72 18.52 3.82
N VAL A 117 0.83 18.07 2.57
CA VAL A 117 2.10 17.83 1.89
C VAL A 117 2.21 18.79 0.72
N GLU A 118 3.29 19.56 0.68
CA GLU A 118 3.68 20.32 -0.50
C GLU A 118 4.45 19.42 -1.47
N ILE A 119 3.96 19.31 -2.70
CA ILE A 119 4.59 18.52 -3.74
C ILE A 119 5.71 19.33 -4.40
N LEU A 120 6.94 18.82 -4.30
CA LEU A 120 8.12 19.43 -4.92
C LEU A 120 8.29 18.98 -6.38
N GLY A 121 7.77 17.79 -6.72
CA GLY A 121 7.69 17.25 -8.07
C GLY A 121 7.52 15.74 -8.08
N TYR A 122 7.34 15.19 -9.27
CA TYR A 122 7.30 13.76 -9.51
C TYR A 122 8.70 13.17 -9.41
N VAL A 123 8.83 12.01 -8.76
CA VAL A 123 10.07 11.23 -8.84
C VAL A 123 10.16 10.67 -10.25
N VAL A 124 11.30 10.88 -10.91
CA VAL A 124 11.50 10.50 -12.32
C VAL A 124 12.62 9.49 -12.49
N GLY A 125 12.46 8.61 -13.48
CA GLY A 125 13.49 7.70 -13.95
C GLY A 125 14.63 8.39 -14.70
N GLU A 126 15.60 7.61 -15.16
CA GLU A 126 16.71 8.12 -16.00
C GLU A 126 16.21 8.60 -17.37
N ASP A 127 15.07 8.10 -17.83
CA ASP A 127 14.35 8.50 -19.04
C ASP A 127 13.53 9.80 -18.87
N GLY A 128 13.58 10.42 -17.68
CA GLY A 128 12.79 11.60 -17.35
C GLY A 128 11.30 11.32 -17.11
N GLN A 129 10.86 10.06 -17.20
CA GLN A 129 9.46 9.71 -17.01
C GLN A 129 9.12 9.59 -15.52
N PRO A 130 7.92 10.02 -15.09
CA PRO A 130 7.43 9.79 -13.74
C PRO A 130 7.44 8.31 -13.38
N LEU A 131 7.97 7.98 -12.20
CA LEU A 131 7.82 6.66 -11.63
C LEU A 131 6.37 6.44 -11.19
N ASN A 132 5.86 5.25 -11.44
CA ASN A 132 4.55 4.82 -11.00
C ASN A 132 4.65 3.43 -10.36
N THR A 133 4.11 3.24 -9.16
CA THR A 133 4.23 2.01 -8.37
C THR A 133 3.69 0.77 -9.11
N LEU A 134 2.68 0.94 -9.96
CA LEU A 134 2.06 -0.13 -10.77
C LEU A 134 3.02 -0.70 -11.83
N LYS A 135 4.10 0.01 -12.18
CA LYS A 135 5.12 -0.46 -13.12
C LYS A 135 6.20 -1.34 -12.47
N TYR A 136 6.16 -1.52 -11.15
CA TYR A 136 7.21 -2.23 -10.39
C TYR A 136 6.71 -3.41 -9.55
N PRO A 137 5.72 -4.22 -9.96
CA PRO A 137 5.22 -5.31 -9.12
C PRO A 137 6.34 -6.30 -8.78
N ILE A 138 6.41 -6.70 -7.50
CA ILE A 138 7.39 -7.66 -6.97
C ILE A 138 6.79 -9.05 -6.79
N ALA A 139 5.47 -9.16 -6.61
CA ALA A 139 4.75 -10.42 -6.59
C ALA A 139 4.36 -10.86 -8.01
N LYS A 140 5.34 -11.15 -8.87
CA LYS A 140 5.07 -11.72 -10.20
C LYS A 140 4.85 -13.24 -10.09
N PRO A 141 3.68 -13.79 -10.46
CA PRO A 141 3.49 -15.23 -10.56
C PRO A 141 4.37 -15.79 -11.69
N LYS A 142 5.03 -16.92 -11.46
CA LYS A 142 5.92 -17.55 -12.47
C LYS A 142 5.13 -18.41 -13.48
N ASN A 143 3.99 -18.95 -13.07
CA ASN A 143 3.11 -19.78 -13.88
C ASN A 143 1.69 -19.25 -13.73
N THR A 144 1.11 -18.77 -14.82
CA THR A 144 -0.30 -18.33 -14.93
C THR A 144 -1.16 -19.35 -15.67
N GLU A 145 -0.56 -20.40 -16.23
CA GLU A 145 -1.27 -21.48 -16.92
C GLU A 145 -1.95 -22.41 -15.89
N GLY A 146 -3.29 -22.39 -15.91
CA GLY A 146 -4.21 -23.08 -14.99
C GLY A 146 -4.25 -24.60 -15.11
N GLY A 147 -3.11 -25.27 -15.29
CA GLY A 147 -3.03 -26.71 -15.08
C GLY A 147 -3.30 -27.00 -13.61
N VAL A 148 -4.29 -27.87 -13.31
CA VAL A 148 -4.73 -28.25 -11.96
C VAL A 148 -3.59 -28.90 -11.17
N LYS A 149 -2.67 -28.08 -10.65
CA LYS A 149 -1.71 -28.45 -9.63
C LYS A 149 -2.42 -28.28 -8.29
N LYS A 150 -2.30 -29.27 -7.40
CA LYS A 150 -2.85 -29.18 -6.04
C LYS A 150 -2.40 -27.84 -5.41
N ARG A 151 -3.35 -27.00 -5.01
CA ARG A 151 -3.13 -25.68 -4.39
C ARG A 151 -3.18 -25.78 -2.87
N ALA A 152 -2.67 -24.76 -2.19
CA ALA A 152 -2.84 -24.59 -0.76
C ALA A 152 -4.32 -24.55 -0.38
N LYS A 153 -4.65 -24.99 0.84
CA LYS A 153 -6.02 -24.87 1.36
C LYS A 153 -6.31 -23.41 1.67
N LEU A 154 -7.30 -22.82 1.01
CA LEU A 154 -7.72 -21.44 1.23
C LEU A 154 -8.61 -21.32 2.47
N ILE A 155 -8.29 -20.38 3.36
CA ILE A 155 -9.20 -19.88 4.38
C ILE A 155 -9.41 -18.40 4.14
N LEU A 156 -10.64 -18.03 3.82
CA LEU A 156 -11.00 -16.68 3.43
C LEU A 156 -11.75 -15.98 4.57
N HIS A 157 -11.24 -14.83 5.00
CA HIS A 157 -11.85 -13.96 5.99
C HIS A 157 -12.52 -12.78 5.28
N VAL A 158 -13.86 -12.82 5.25
CA VAL A 158 -14.72 -11.79 4.68
C VAL A 158 -15.47 -11.09 5.81
N GLY A 159 -15.76 -9.80 5.65
CA GLY A 159 -16.46 -9.02 6.67
C GLY A 159 -17.18 -7.83 6.07
N THR A 160 -18.22 -7.40 6.77
CA THR A 160 -19.20 -6.43 6.27
C THR A 160 -18.72 -4.97 6.35
N SER A 161 -17.67 -4.69 7.13
CA SER A 161 -17.17 -3.33 7.33
C SER A 161 -15.70 -3.27 7.76
N MET A 162 -15.16 -2.06 7.80
CA MET A 162 -13.90 -1.78 8.50
C MET A 162 -14.08 -2.07 10.01
N ASN A 163 -13.02 -2.56 10.66
CA ASN A 163 -13.02 -2.95 12.07
C ASN A 163 -14.03 -4.06 12.47
N SER A 164 -14.58 -4.80 11.51
CA SER A 164 -15.43 -5.96 11.79
C SER A 164 -14.66 -7.18 12.36
N GLY A 165 -13.38 -7.03 12.70
CA GLY A 165 -12.53 -8.10 13.22
C GLY A 165 -11.84 -8.99 12.17
N LYS A 166 -11.89 -8.66 10.87
CA LYS A 166 -11.29 -9.50 9.80
C LYS A 166 -9.80 -9.76 10.01
N SER A 167 -9.00 -8.70 10.11
CA SER A 167 -7.55 -8.82 10.29
C SER A 167 -7.20 -9.57 11.57
N THR A 168 -7.92 -9.29 12.67
CA THR A 168 -7.75 -10.02 13.95
C THR A 168 -8.05 -11.52 13.80
N SER A 169 -9.13 -11.85 13.10
CA SER A 169 -9.52 -13.24 12.84
C SER A 169 -8.51 -13.96 11.94
N ALA A 170 -8.00 -13.29 10.89
CA ALA A 170 -6.96 -13.83 10.01
C ALA A 170 -5.65 -14.08 10.79
N VAL A 171 -5.21 -13.13 11.62
CA VAL A 171 -4.03 -13.30 12.49
C VAL A 171 -4.20 -14.47 13.46
N ALA A 172 -5.37 -14.59 14.10
CA ALA A 172 -5.67 -15.70 15.01
C ALA A 172 -5.68 -17.06 14.28
N CYS A 173 -6.21 -17.11 13.05
CA CYS A 173 -6.21 -18.28 12.20
C CYS A 173 -4.78 -18.71 11.81
N VAL A 174 -3.95 -17.75 11.39
CA VAL A 174 -2.52 -17.97 11.10
C VAL A 174 -1.81 -18.55 12.32
N TRP A 175 -1.98 -17.92 13.50
CA TRP A 175 -1.36 -18.38 14.73
C TRP A 175 -1.80 -19.80 15.09
N GLY A 176 -3.10 -20.08 15.06
CA GLY A 176 -3.67 -21.40 15.35
C GLY A 176 -3.10 -22.49 14.45
N LEU A 177 -3.04 -22.25 13.14
CA LEU A 177 -2.45 -23.20 12.18
C LEU A 177 -0.96 -23.42 12.43
N ASN A 178 -0.21 -22.34 12.70
CA ASN A 178 1.23 -22.41 12.96
C ASN A 178 1.54 -23.24 14.23
N VAL A 179 0.82 -23.02 15.34
CA VAL A 179 1.05 -23.79 16.58
C VAL A 179 0.63 -25.26 16.46
N MET A 180 -0.25 -25.59 15.51
CA MET A 180 -0.57 -26.97 15.13
C MET A 180 0.48 -27.63 14.22
N GLY A 181 1.55 -26.91 13.86
CA GLY A 181 2.62 -27.40 12.99
C GLY A 181 2.30 -27.33 11.50
N HIS A 182 1.26 -26.59 11.09
CA HIS A 182 0.97 -26.35 9.69
C HIS A 182 1.77 -25.17 9.16
N GLY A 183 2.28 -25.31 7.93
CA GLY A 183 2.87 -24.17 7.23
C GLY A 183 1.79 -23.25 6.65
N VAL A 184 1.92 -21.96 6.94
CA VAL A 184 0.92 -20.94 6.57
C VAL A 184 1.55 -19.86 5.71
N ARG A 185 0.83 -19.43 4.68
CA ARG A 185 1.09 -18.19 3.95
C ARG A 185 -0.13 -17.31 4.09
N ALA A 186 0.04 -16.01 4.16
CA ALA A 186 -1.07 -15.11 4.40
C ALA A 186 -1.09 -13.93 3.43
N ALA A 187 -2.28 -13.43 3.10
CA ALA A 187 -2.41 -12.27 2.23
C ALA A 187 -3.55 -11.35 2.61
N LYS A 188 -3.42 -10.07 2.25
CA LYS A 188 -4.50 -9.07 2.31
C LYS A 188 -4.76 -8.50 0.91
N VAL A 189 -5.95 -8.75 0.37
CA VAL A 189 -6.25 -8.47 -1.05
C VAL A 189 -6.74 -7.04 -1.25
N THR A 190 -7.44 -6.46 -0.27
CA THR A 190 -8.08 -5.15 -0.38
C THR A 190 -7.57 -4.19 0.68
N GLY A 191 -7.80 -2.88 0.46
CA GLY A 191 -7.62 -1.84 1.47
C GLY A 191 -6.75 -0.70 0.99
N THR A 192 -6.05 -0.07 1.93
CA THR A 192 -5.11 1.03 1.67
C THR A 192 -3.74 0.63 2.17
N ALA A 193 -2.68 0.97 1.43
CA ALA A 193 -1.32 0.55 1.72
C ALA A 193 -1.00 0.72 3.21
N SER A 194 -0.55 -0.35 3.85
CA SER A 194 -0.16 -0.39 5.25
C SER A 194 0.43 -1.77 5.54
N LEU A 195 1.70 -1.83 5.95
CA LEU A 195 2.36 -3.10 6.23
C LEU A 195 1.85 -3.75 7.52
N LYS A 196 1.17 -2.98 8.39
CA LYS A 196 0.63 -3.45 9.68
C LYS A 196 0.00 -4.84 9.64
N ASP A 197 -0.98 -5.08 8.77
CA ASP A 197 -1.78 -6.31 8.84
C ASP A 197 -0.98 -7.53 8.36
N ILE A 198 -0.19 -7.36 7.30
CA ILE A 198 0.68 -8.44 6.82
C ILE A 198 1.82 -8.73 7.80
N LEU A 199 2.36 -7.71 8.47
CA LEU A 199 3.37 -7.91 9.51
C LEU A 199 2.78 -8.62 10.74
N HIS A 200 1.56 -8.30 11.15
CA HIS A 200 0.89 -9.05 12.22
C HIS A 200 0.66 -10.53 11.83
N MET A 201 0.30 -10.82 10.58
CA MET A 201 0.20 -12.20 10.11
C MET A 201 1.57 -12.89 10.08
N GLN A 202 2.63 -12.17 9.74
CA GLN A 202 4.00 -12.70 9.79
C GLN A 202 4.41 -13.00 11.24
N ASP A 203 4.15 -12.09 12.18
CA ASP A 203 4.43 -12.26 13.60
C ASP A 203 3.63 -13.42 14.23
N ALA A 204 2.46 -13.73 13.68
CA ALA A 204 1.66 -14.91 14.05
C ALA A 204 2.22 -16.23 13.51
N GLY A 205 3.20 -16.19 12.61
CA GLY A 205 3.89 -17.38 12.10
C GLY A 205 3.65 -17.71 10.62
N ALA A 206 3.07 -16.79 9.84
CA ALA A 206 3.04 -16.98 8.38
C ALA A 206 4.47 -16.93 7.80
N GLU A 207 4.84 -17.97 7.04
CA GLU A 207 6.15 -18.09 6.38
C GLU A 207 6.35 -17.03 5.29
N MET A 208 5.25 -16.64 4.63
CA MET A 208 5.23 -15.59 3.62
C MET A 208 3.96 -14.77 3.77
N VAL A 209 4.12 -13.46 3.60
CA VAL A 209 3.00 -12.51 3.60
C VAL A 209 3.06 -11.59 2.40
N ALA A 210 1.90 -11.13 1.95
CA ALA A 210 1.78 -10.14 0.89
C ALA A 210 0.44 -9.40 0.97
N ASP A 211 0.40 -8.22 0.37
CA ASP A 211 -0.85 -7.54 0.07
C ASP A 211 -0.83 -6.99 -1.36
N PHE A 212 -1.91 -6.33 -1.77
CA PHE A 212 -2.03 -5.66 -3.06
C PHE A 212 -0.88 -4.66 -3.34
N THR A 213 -0.17 -4.16 -2.32
CA THR A 213 0.99 -3.27 -2.53
C THR A 213 2.16 -3.99 -3.18
N TYR A 214 2.26 -5.33 -3.05
CA TYR A 214 3.27 -6.12 -3.74
C TYR A 214 3.06 -6.15 -5.26
N LEU A 215 1.85 -5.85 -5.71
CA LEU A 215 1.48 -5.68 -7.12
C LEU A 215 1.53 -4.20 -7.55
N GLY A 216 1.92 -3.30 -6.65
CA GLY A 216 2.11 -1.87 -6.94
C GLY A 216 0.89 -1.01 -6.67
N TYR A 217 -0.23 -1.56 -6.25
CA TYR A 217 -1.43 -0.78 -5.93
C TYR A 217 -1.25 -0.06 -4.59
N PRO A 218 -1.41 1.27 -4.52
CA PRO A 218 -1.34 2.00 -3.26
C PRO A 218 -2.64 1.90 -2.43
N SER A 219 -3.74 1.52 -3.09
CA SER A 219 -5.06 1.29 -2.51
C SER A 219 -5.91 0.51 -3.51
N THR A 220 -6.92 -0.20 -3.02
CA THR A 220 -7.90 -0.91 -3.87
C THR A 220 -9.24 -0.18 -3.99
N TYR A 221 -9.40 0.98 -3.34
CA TYR A 221 -10.60 1.79 -3.49
C TYR A 221 -10.67 2.40 -4.90
N LEU A 222 -11.84 2.34 -5.53
CA LEU A 222 -12.13 2.73 -6.92
C LEU A 222 -11.46 1.88 -8.01
N LEU A 223 -10.86 0.74 -7.66
CA LEU A 223 -10.55 -0.28 -8.66
C LEU A 223 -11.84 -0.94 -9.14
N ASP A 224 -11.87 -1.34 -10.41
CA ASP A 224 -12.96 -2.15 -10.93
C ASP A 224 -12.88 -3.60 -10.43
N GLU A 225 -13.97 -4.35 -10.61
CA GLU A 225 -14.05 -5.74 -10.16
C GLU A 225 -12.97 -6.63 -10.80
N ALA A 226 -12.68 -6.44 -12.09
CA ALA A 226 -11.69 -7.23 -12.80
C ALA A 226 -10.28 -7.02 -12.23
N GLN A 227 -9.92 -5.78 -11.89
CA GLN A 227 -8.65 -5.44 -11.25
C GLN A 227 -8.53 -6.07 -9.85
N VAL A 228 -9.59 -6.05 -9.05
CA VAL A 228 -9.57 -6.69 -7.72
C VAL A 228 -9.44 -8.21 -7.84
N LEU A 229 -10.13 -8.83 -8.80
CA LEU A 229 -10.00 -10.26 -9.10
C LEU A 229 -8.61 -10.62 -9.62
N GLU A 230 -7.98 -9.76 -10.43
CA GLU A 230 -6.61 -9.92 -10.90
C GLU A 230 -5.62 -9.90 -9.72
N ILE A 231 -5.77 -8.96 -8.79
CA ILE A 231 -4.97 -8.91 -7.54
C ILE A 231 -5.10 -10.22 -6.77
N PHE A 232 -6.34 -10.71 -6.55
CA PHE A 232 -6.55 -11.99 -5.87
C PHE A 232 -5.86 -13.14 -6.61
N THR A 233 -6.04 -13.20 -7.92
CA THR A 233 -5.54 -14.27 -8.79
C THR A 233 -4.00 -14.32 -8.82
N ASP A 234 -3.35 -13.16 -8.92
CA ASP A 234 -1.89 -13.07 -8.89
C ASP A 234 -1.31 -13.50 -7.54
N LEU A 235 -1.96 -13.09 -6.44
CA LEU A 235 -1.60 -13.53 -5.11
C LEU A 235 -1.84 -15.04 -4.93
N ASP A 236 -2.94 -15.59 -5.43
CA ASP A 236 -3.22 -17.03 -5.42
C ASP A 236 -2.13 -17.80 -6.19
N PHE A 237 -1.82 -17.41 -7.43
CA PHE A 237 -0.76 -18.04 -8.22
C PHE A 237 0.61 -17.99 -7.53
N LYS A 238 0.90 -16.90 -6.81
CA LYS A 238 2.20 -16.71 -6.16
C LYS A 238 2.29 -17.42 -4.80
N TYR A 239 1.24 -17.38 -3.99
CA TYR A 239 1.28 -17.78 -2.58
C TYR A 239 0.54 -19.09 -2.31
N ALA A 240 -0.43 -19.51 -3.12
CA ALA A 240 -1.13 -20.78 -2.95
C ALA A 240 -0.52 -21.96 -3.73
N ASN A 241 0.69 -21.80 -4.29
CA ASN A 241 1.35 -22.81 -5.14
C ASN A 241 1.92 -24.05 -4.41
N ASN A 242 1.52 -24.31 -3.16
CA ASN A 242 1.97 -25.47 -2.39
C ASN A 242 0.81 -26.14 -1.63
N ALA A 243 0.42 -27.35 -2.06
CA ALA A 243 -0.68 -28.11 -1.49
C ALA A 243 -0.52 -28.55 -0.03
N ALA A 244 0.72 -28.59 0.48
CA ALA A 244 0.99 -28.95 1.87
C ALA A 244 0.78 -27.78 2.84
N LYS A 245 0.40 -26.60 2.33
CA LYS A 245 0.28 -25.36 3.09
C LYS A 245 -1.16 -24.86 3.15
N TYR A 246 -1.40 -23.94 4.09
CA TYR A 246 -2.60 -23.11 4.12
C TYR A 246 -2.31 -21.74 3.51
N TRP A 247 -3.33 -21.17 2.87
CA TRP A 247 -3.33 -19.78 2.45
C TRP A 247 -4.47 -19.05 3.15
N VAL A 248 -4.13 -18.18 4.11
CA VAL A 248 -5.09 -17.39 4.88
C VAL A 248 -5.22 -16.01 4.24
N VAL A 249 -6.43 -15.61 3.87
CA VAL A 249 -6.65 -14.40 3.09
C VAL A 249 -7.67 -13.50 3.74
N GLU A 250 -7.34 -12.21 3.88
CA GLU A 250 -8.27 -11.15 4.25
C GLU A 250 -8.74 -10.37 3.00
N ILE A 251 -10.06 -10.17 2.90
CA ILE A 251 -10.72 -9.32 1.88
C ILE A 251 -11.65 -8.30 2.55
#